data_AF-A0A166IHG2-F1
#
_entry.id   AF-A0A166IHG2-F1
#
_cell.length_a   1.000
_cell.length_b   1.000
_cell.length_c   1.000
_cell.angle_alpha   90.00
_cell.angle_beta   90.00
_cell.angle_gamma   90.00
#
_symmetry.space_group_name_H-M   'P 1'
#
loop_
_entity.id
_entity.type
_entity.pdbx_description
1 polymer ?
#
loop_
_entity_poly.entity_id
_entity_poly.type
_entity_poly.pdbx_seq_one_letter_code
_entity_poly.pdbx_strand_id
1 'polypeptide(L)'
;ERLSEVEDIDAAISMQQRAVDLTSNGNRSLELPRCLTNLGASLLRRFERLGDVKNLDAAIATQQRGAYLIPDGHTSLVQCLMNVSISFAYRFERLGEAKVKDLDAALTTQWRAVDLTPEGHAELPTRLMNLGISLNTRFERLGEVGDTDAAVKEQERAVE
;
A
#
# COMPACT_ATOMS: atom_id res chain seq x y z
N GLU A 1 13.00 12.43 21.49
CA GLU A 1 12.72 11.26 20.61
C GLU A 1 11.67 11.56 19.55
N ARG A 2 10.38 11.80 19.87
CA ARG A 2 9.32 12.03 18.86
C ARG A 2 9.57 13.19 17.86
N LEU A 3 10.19 14.29 18.28
CA LEU A 3 10.54 15.39 17.38
C LEU A 3 11.68 15.01 16.42
N SER A 4 12.67 14.26 16.91
CA SER A 4 13.78 13.73 16.11
C SER A 4 13.27 12.76 15.04
N GLU A 5 12.30 11.89 15.37
CA GLU A 5 11.70 10.97 14.40
C GLU A 5 11.01 11.70 13.24
N VAL A 6 10.31 12.81 13.52
CA VAL A 6 9.62 13.59 12.48
C VAL A 6 10.62 14.30 11.58
N GLU A 7 11.69 14.87 12.14
CA GLU A 7 12.77 15.48 11.38
C GLU A 7 13.47 14.46 10.47
N ASP A 8 13.71 13.25 10.97
CA ASP A 8 14.30 12.16 10.18
C ASP A 8 13.38 11.72 9.03
N ILE A 9 12.06 11.65 9.26
CA ILE A 9 11.06 11.35 8.23
C ILE A 9 11.01 12.47 7.17
N ASP A 10 11.03 13.73 7.59
CA ASP A 10 11.02 14.88 6.68
C ASP A 10 12.30 14.92 5.82
N ALA A 11 13.46 14.62 6.42
CA ALA A 11 14.71 14.47 5.69
C ALA A 11 14.65 13.32 4.68
N ALA A 12 14.09 12.17 5.06
CA ALA A 12 13.92 11.02 4.17
C ALA A 12 13.02 11.36 2.96
N ILE A 13 11.88 12.02 3.20
CA ILE A 13 10.96 12.47 2.14
C ILE A 13 11.67 13.43 1.18
N SER A 14 12.41 14.41 1.70
CA SER A 14 13.17 15.37 0.89
C SER A 14 14.20 14.68 0.00
N MET A 15 14.97 13.73 0.54
CA MET A 15 15.96 12.98 -0.23
C MET A 15 15.32 12.06 -1.28
N GLN A 16 14.21 11.41 -0.95
CA GLN A 16 13.49 10.55 -1.87
C GLN A 16 12.80 11.35 -3.00
N GLN A 17 12.27 12.54 -2.70
CA GLN A 17 11.74 13.45 -3.72
C GLN A 17 12.83 13.87 -4.70
N ARG A 18 14.01 14.26 -4.19
CA ARG A 18 15.16 14.57 -5.06
C ARG A 18 15.58 13.38 -5.93
N ALA A 19 15.55 12.16 -5.38
CA ALA A 19 15.85 10.96 -6.15
C ALA A 19 14.83 10.72 -7.28
N VAL A 20 13.54 10.94 -7.01
CA VAL A 20 12.47 10.89 -8.02
C VAL A 20 12.71 11.92 -9.11
N ASP A 21 13.05 13.16 -8.77
CA ASP A 21 13.27 14.24 -9.74
C ASP A 21 14.50 13.94 -10.62
N LEU A 22 15.60 13.50 -10.02
CA LEU A 22 16.83 13.14 -10.75
C LEU A 22 16.63 11.94 -11.69
N THR A 23 15.84 10.96 -11.25
CA THR A 23 15.58 9.75 -12.03
C THR A 23 14.54 9.99 -13.13
N SER A 24 13.56 10.87 -12.88
CA SER A 24 12.57 11.30 -13.90
C SER A 24 13.22 12.09 -15.04
N ASN A 25 14.30 12.83 -14.75
CA ASN A 25 15.04 13.62 -15.73
C ASN A 25 16.15 12.83 -16.47
N GLY A 26 16.39 11.58 -16.09
CA GLY A 26 17.41 10.72 -16.70
C GLY A 26 16.81 9.54 -17.48
N ASN A 27 17.58 8.94 -18.37
CA ASN A 27 17.22 7.71 -19.10
C ASN A 27 17.17 6.44 -18.22
N ARG A 28 17.01 6.55 -16.90
CA ARG A 28 17.01 5.42 -15.94
C ARG A 28 15.59 5.07 -15.49
N SER A 29 14.73 4.66 -16.43
CA SER A 29 13.30 4.41 -16.15
C SER A 29 13.06 3.26 -15.15
N LEU A 30 14.00 2.33 -15.00
CA LEU A 30 13.87 1.15 -14.13
C LEU A 30 13.96 1.46 -12.62
N GLU A 31 14.62 2.56 -12.22
CA GLU A 31 14.80 2.91 -10.80
C GLU A 31 13.66 3.78 -10.26
N LEU A 32 12.95 4.49 -11.15
CA LEU A 32 11.89 5.42 -10.78
C LEU A 32 10.76 4.75 -9.97
N PRO A 33 10.27 3.55 -10.30
CA PRO A 33 9.22 2.90 -9.51
C PRO A 33 9.65 2.61 -8.07
N ARG A 34 10.92 2.24 -7.85
CA ARG A 34 11.48 1.97 -6.53
C ARG A 34 11.56 3.26 -5.71
N CYS A 35 12.04 4.34 -6.31
CA CYS A 35 12.08 5.66 -5.67
C CYS A 35 10.67 6.14 -5.27
N LEU A 36 9.69 5.99 -6.16
CA LEU A 36 8.29 6.33 -5.90
C LEU A 36 7.68 5.48 -4.77
N THR A 37 7.95 4.18 -4.76
CA THR A 37 7.48 3.28 -3.70
C THR A 37 8.02 3.68 -2.33
N ASN A 38 9.32 4.02 -2.26
CA ASN A 38 9.96 4.46 -1.02
C ASN A 38 9.46 5.83 -0.56
N LEU A 39 9.29 6.78 -1.48
CA LEU A 39 8.72 8.10 -1.18
C LEU A 39 7.30 7.96 -0.61
N GLY A 40 6.47 7.14 -1.25
CA GLY A 40 5.13 6.85 -0.77
C GLY A 40 5.10 6.23 0.62
N ALA A 41 6.00 5.29 0.92
CA ALA A 41 6.10 4.68 2.25
C ALA A 41 6.50 5.70 3.33
N SER A 42 7.42 6.62 3.03
CA SER A 42 7.79 7.69 3.99
C SER A 42 6.65 8.68 4.22
N LEU A 43 5.90 9.03 3.17
CA LEU A 43 4.69 9.85 3.28
C LEU A 43 3.61 9.19 4.14
N LEU A 44 3.41 7.87 3.99
CA LEU A 44 2.50 7.10 4.85
C LEU A 44 2.97 7.13 6.31
N ARG A 45 4.26 6.87 6.59
CA ARG A 45 4.80 6.95 7.95
C ARG A 45 4.64 8.33 8.57
N ARG A 46 4.82 9.39 7.78
CA ARG A 46 4.58 10.76 8.22
C ARG A 46 3.11 10.98 8.59
N PHE A 47 2.19 10.45 7.78
CA PHE A 47 0.77 10.44 8.11
C PHE A 47 0.48 9.71 9.42
N GLU A 48 1.03 8.51 9.63
CA GLU A 48 0.84 7.75 10.89
C GLU A 48 1.29 8.55 12.12
N ARG A 49 2.36 9.35 11.99
CA ARG A 49 2.90 10.17 13.09
C ARG A 49 2.13 11.46 13.33
N LEU A 50 1.69 12.15 12.27
CA LEU A 50 1.16 13.51 12.36
C LEU A 50 -0.36 13.60 12.09
N GLY A 51 -0.95 12.57 11.50
CA GLY A 51 -2.38 12.52 11.16
C GLY A 51 -2.80 13.41 9.99
N ASP A 52 -1.86 14.03 9.26
CA ASP A 52 -2.17 14.92 8.14
C ASP A 52 -2.50 14.11 6.87
N VAL A 53 -3.79 14.04 6.56
CA VAL A 53 -4.39 13.31 5.43
C VAL A 53 -3.76 13.69 4.09
N LYS A 54 -3.21 14.89 3.93
CA LYS A 54 -2.54 15.28 2.68
C LYS A 54 -1.32 14.40 2.39
N ASN A 55 -0.60 13.95 3.43
CA ASN A 55 0.51 13.01 3.26
C ASN A 55 0.01 11.64 2.81
N LEU A 56 -1.16 11.22 3.29
CA LEU A 56 -1.77 9.95 2.87
C LEU A 56 -2.24 10.00 1.41
N ASP A 57 -2.87 11.10 0.99
CA ASP A 57 -3.25 11.32 -0.41
C ASP A 57 -2.01 11.34 -1.32
N ALA A 58 -0.95 12.01 -0.89
CA ALA A 58 0.33 12.03 -1.61
C ALA A 58 0.99 10.65 -1.66
N ALA A 59 0.92 9.86 -0.58
CA ALA A 59 1.43 8.50 -0.52
C ALA A 59 0.75 7.62 -1.58
N ILE A 60 -0.59 7.62 -1.60
CA ILE A 60 -1.39 6.84 -2.56
C ILE A 60 -1.04 7.24 -3.99
N ALA A 61 -1.06 8.54 -4.31
CA ALA A 61 -0.76 9.01 -5.66
C ALA A 61 0.67 8.62 -6.11
N THR A 62 1.65 8.73 -5.21
CA THR A 62 3.05 8.39 -5.49
C THR A 62 3.22 6.90 -5.74
N GLN A 63 2.62 6.05 -4.90
CA GLN A 63 2.71 4.60 -5.02
C GLN A 63 1.96 4.10 -6.26
N GLN A 64 0.78 4.65 -6.57
CA GLN A 64 0.05 4.32 -7.80
C GLN A 64 0.86 4.65 -9.05
N ARG A 65 1.54 5.80 -9.08
CA ARG A 65 2.47 6.14 -10.16
C ARG A 65 3.62 5.13 -10.24
N GLY A 66 4.14 4.69 -9.11
CA GLY A 66 5.16 3.63 -9.05
C GLY A 66 4.65 2.34 -9.67
N ALA A 67 3.49 1.84 -9.25
CA ALA A 67 2.90 0.60 -9.74
C ALA A 67 2.61 0.64 -11.25
N TYR A 68 2.12 1.78 -11.76
CA TYR A 68 1.83 1.97 -13.19
C TYR A 68 3.08 1.83 -14.09
N LEU A 69 4.26 2.16 -13.57
CA LEU A 69 5.51 2.10 -14.32
C LEU A 69 6.18 0.72 -14.29
N ILE A 70 5.70 -0.21 -13.47
CA ILE A 70 6.28 -1.55 -13.35
C ILE A 70 5.50 -2.51 -14.26
N PRO A 71 6.17 -3.23 -15.18
CA PRO A 71 5.51 -4.24 -16.00
C PRO A 71 4.92 -5.38 -15.17
N ASP A 72 3.78 -5.90 -15.63
CA ASP A 72 3.14 -7.10 -15.10
C ASP A 72 4.10 -8.30 -15.24
N GLY A 73 4.59 -8.82 -14.12
CA GLY A 73 5.60 -9.89 -14.06
C GLY A 73 6.91 -9.50 -13.38
N HIS A 74 7.15 -8.21 -13.12
CA HIS A 74 8.29 -7.78 -12.32
C HIS A 74 8.00 -7.95 -10.82
N THR A 75 8.92 -8.55 -10.07
CA THR A 75 8.74 -8.89 -8.65
C THR A 75 8.42 -7.68 -7.77
N SER A 76 8.97 -6.51 -8.11
CA SER A 76 8.69 -5.25 -7.40
C SER A 76 7.26 -4.73 -7.56
N LEU A 77 6.48 -5.19 -8.55
CA LEU A 77 5.09 -4.79 -8.73
C LEU A 77 4.28 -5.17 -7.50
N VAL A 78 4.45 -6.41 -7.02
CA VAL A 78 3.67 -6.91 -5.89
C VAL A 78 3.91 -6.11 -4.62
N GLN A 79 5.16 -5.73 -4.35
CA GLN A 79 5.47 -4.85 -3.21
C GLN A 79 4.80 -3.47 -3.34
N CYS A 80 4.80 -2.91 -4.55
CA CYS A 80 4.15 -1.63 -4.81
C CYS A 80 2.64 -1.71 -4.58
N LEU A 81 1.99 -2.76 -5.11
CA LEU A 81 0.57 -3.04 -4.89
C LEU A 81 0.24 -3.17 -3.39
N MET A 82 1.05 -3.90 -2.62
CA MET A 82 0.83 -4.02 -1.17
C MET A 82 0.94 -2.67 -0.44
N ASN A 83 1.87 -1.79 -0.84
CA ASN A 83 1.98 -0.47 -0.22
C ASN A 83 0.78 0.44 -0.58
N VAL A 84 0.31 0.36 -1.83
CA VAL A 84 -0.89 1.08 -2.30
C VAL A 84 -2.13 0.63 -1.51
N SER A 85 -2.32 -0.68 -1.35
CA SER A 85 -3.49 -1.22 -0.67
C SER A 85 -3.53 -0.85 0.81
N ILE A 86 -2.39 -0.91 1.51
CA ILE A 86 -2.26 -0.46 2.90
C ILE A 86 -2.62 1.02 3.04
N SER A 87 -2.13 1.87 2.13
CA SER A 87 -2.43 3.31 2.18
C SER A 87 -3.93 3.59 1.95
N PHE A 88 -4.57 2.85 1.05
CA PHE A 88 -6.03 2.93 0.86
C PHE A 88 -6.81 2.47 2.09
N ALA A 89 -6.43 1.34 2.68
CA ALA A 89 -7.06 0.81 3.89
C ALA A 89 -6.98 1.83 5.05
N TYR A 90 -5.79 2.40 5.30
CA TYR A 90 -5.63 3.45 6.30
C TYR A 90 -6.48 4.69 6.03
N ARG A 91 -6.64 5.08 4.76
CA ARG A 91 -7.47 6.26 4.42
C ARG A 91 -8.95 5.97 4.70
N PHE A 92 -9.41 4.76 4.40
CA PHE A 92 -10.75 4.32 4.76
C PHE A 92 -10.95 4.27 6.27
N GLU A 93 -10.03 3.66 7.03
CA GLU A 93 -10.13 3.59 8.50
C GLU A 93 -10.26 4.97 9.15
N ARG A 94 -9.57 5.96 8.58
CA ARG A 94 -9.47 7.30 9.13
C ARG A 94 -10.59 8.25 8.71
N LEU A 95 -11.15 8.06 7.52
CA LEU A 95 -12.21 8.90 6.96
C LEU A 95 -13.58 8.21 6.92
N GLY A 96 -13.64 6.93 7.25
CA GLY A 96 -14.86 6.13 7.32
C GLY A 96 -15.56 5.96 5.98
N GLU A 97 -16.89 5.87 6.04
CA GLU A 97 -17.77 5.56 4.90
C GLU A 97 -17.67 6.56 3.74
N ALA A 98 -17.21 7.80 4.00
CA ALA A 98 -16.93 8.75 2.92
C ALA A 98 -15.88 8.25 1.92
N LYS A 99 -15.12 7.21 2.28
CA LYS A 99 -14.05 6.59 1.51
C LYS A 99 -14.26 5.10 1.24
N VAL A 100 -15.50 4.59 1.17
CA VAL A 100 -15.76 3.17 0.82
C VAL A 100 -15.01 2.73 -0.45
N LYS A 101 -14.92 3.59 -1.47
CA LYS A 101 -14.16 3.29 -2.70
C LYS A 101 -12.67 3.01 -2.47
N ASP A 102 -12.09 3.53 -1.39
CA ASP A 102 -10.71 3.23 -1.02
C ASP A 102 -10.59 1.81 -0.49
N LEU A 103 -11.56 1.33 0.29
CA LEU A 103 -11.59 -0.05 0.73
C LEU A 103 -11.74 -1.02 -0.45
N ASP A 104 -12.60 -0.70 -1.42
CA ASP A 104 -12.71 -1.45 -2.68
C ASP A 104 -11.38 -1.47 -3.45
N ALA A 105 -10.70 -0.33 -3.52
CA ALA A 105 -9.39 -0.23 -4.18
C ALA A 105 -8.31 -1.02 -3.43
N ALA A 106 -8.32 -1.00 -2.10
CA ALA A 106 -7.41 -1.80 -1.26
C ALA A 106 -7.59 -3.29 -1.55
N LEU A 107 -8.83 -3.78 -1.51
CA LEU A 107 -9.17 -5.18 -1.77
C LEU A 107 -8.78 -5.60 -3.19
N THR A 108 -9.14 -4.80 -4.21
CA THR A 108 -8.77 -5.07 -5.61
C THR A 108 -7.25 -5.19 -5.78
N THR A 109 -6.52 -4.33 -5.10
CA THR A 109 -5.05 -4.29 -5.16
C THR A 109 -4.43 -5.48 -4.41
N GLN A 110 -4.99 -5.87 -3.26
CA GLN A 110 -4.57 -7.05 -2.49
C GLN A 110 -4.82 -8.34 -3.26
N TRP A 111 -6.00 -8.51 -3.86
CA TRP A 111 -6.30 -9.66 -4.72
C TRP A 111 -5.28 -9.80 -5.85
N ARG A 112 -5.03 -8.70 -6.58
CA ARG A 112 -4.00 -8.69 -7.63
C ARG A 112 -2.61 -9.05 -7.10
N ALA A 113 -2.25 -8.59 -5.91
CA ALA A 113 -0.98 -8.93 -5.29
C ALA A 113 -0.89 -10.42 -4.93
N VAL A 114 -1.97 -11.00 -4.39
CA VAL A 114 -2.06 -12.44 -4.10
C VAL A 114 -1.97 -13.26 -5.40
N ASP A 115 -2.71 -12.90 -6.44
CA ASP A 115 -2.70 -13.61 -7.74
C ASP A 115 -1.33 -13.62 -8.41
N LEU A 116 -0.56 -12.54 -8.24
CA LEU A 116 0.81 -12.43 -8.76
C LEU A 116 1.86 -13.12 -7.87
N THR A 117 1.47 -13.65 -6.72
CA THR A 117 2.39 -14.30 -5.77
C THR A 117 2.36 -15.82 -5.99
N PRO A 118 3.49 -16.46 -6.33
CA PRO A 118 3.54 -17.91 -6.46
C PRO A 118 3.19 -18.62 -5.15
N GLU A 119 2.55 -19.78 -5.26
CA GLU A 119 2.37 -20.69 -4.12
C GLU A 119 3.74 -21.06 -3.50
N GLY A 120 3.81 -21.08 -2.17
CA GLY A 120 5.05 -21.33 -1.42
C GLY A 120 6.00 -20.13 -1.29
N HIS A 121 5.66 -18.96 -1.85
CA HIS A 121 6.44 -17.74 -1.64
C HIS A 121 6.36 -17.29 -0.17
N ALA A 122 7.50 -16.96 0.44
CA ALA A 122 7.60 -16.64 1.89
C ALA A 122 6.66 -15.50 2.36
N GLU A 123 6.39 -14.53 1.48
CA GLU A 123 5.49 -13.40 1.78
C GLU A 123 4.00 -13.67 1.48
N LEU A 124 3.64 -14.81 0.90
CA LEU A 124 2.23 -15.12 0.58
C LEU A 124 1.33 -15.11 1.85
N PRO A 125 1.73 -15.72 2.99
CA PRO A 125 0.96 -15.65 4.22
C PRO A 125 0.63 -14.22 4.67
N THR A 126 1.63 -13.32 4.67
CA THR A 126 1.44 -11.91 5.05
C THR A 126 0.43 -11.21 4.14
N ARG A 127 0.46 -11.50 2.84
CA ARG A 127 -0.45 -10.89 1.85
C ARG A 127 -1.88 -11.36 2.04
N LEU A 128 -2.07 -12.66 2.25
CA LEU A 128 -3.37 -13.28 2.54
C LEU A 128 -3.96 -12.77 3.87
N MET A 129 -3.14 -12.64 4.90
CA MET A 129 -3.54 -12.05 6.19
C MET A 129 -4.05 -10.62 6.02
N ASN A 130 -3.34 -9.77 5.28
CA ASN A 130 -3.76 -8.39 5.02
C ASN A 130 -5.07 -8.30 4.23
N LEU A 131 -5.27 -9.21 3.27
CA LEU A 131 -6.53 -9.35 2.53
C LEU A 131 -7.68 -9.73 3.47
N GLY A 132 -7.49 -10.74 4.32
CA GLY A 132 -8.47 -11.15 5.33
C GLY A 132 -8.83 -10.03 6.31
N ILE A 133 -7.85 -9.25 6.78
CA ILE A 133 -8.10 -8.07 7.64
C ILE A 133 -8.98 -7.04 6.92
N SER A 134 -8.73 -6.79 5.63
CA SER A 134 -9.47 -5.79 4.86
C SER A 134 -10.90 -6.24 4.56
N LEU A 135 -11.10 -7.55 4.29
CA LEU A 135 -12.42 -8.16 4.13
C LEU A 135 -13.23 -8.11 5.44
N ASN A 136 -12.61 -8.43 6.58
CA ASN A 136 -13.26 -8.29 7.88
C ASN A 136 -13.63 -6.84 8.18
N THR A 137 -12.73 -5.89 7.88
CA THR A 137 -12.99 -4.46 8.05
C THR A 137 -14.19 -4.02 7.22
N ARG A 138 -14.33 -4.53 5.99
CA ARG A 138 -15.48 -4.26 5.12
C ARG A 138 -16.77 -4.81 5.70
N PHE A 139 -16.76 -6.06 6.16
CA PHE A 139 -17.91 -6.68 6.82
C PHE A 139 -18.34 -5.89 8.07
N GLU A 140 -17.41 -5.58 8.97
CA GLU A 140 -17.71 -4.86 10.22
C GLU A 140 -18.28 -3.46 9.98
N ARG A 141 -17.82 -2.78 8.92
CA ARG A 141 -18.19 -1.39 8.64
C ARG A 141 -19.41 -1.26 7.74
N LEU A 142 -19.60 -2.17 6.80
CA LEU A 142 -20.63 -2.05 5.75
C LEU A 142 -21.67 -3.17 5.78
N GLY A 143 -21.46 -4.24 6.57
CA GLY A 143 -22.39 -5.36 6.69
C GLY A 143 -22.43 -6.29 5.47
N GLU A 144 -21.38 -6.26 4.63
CA GLU A 144 -21.30 -7.05 3.40
C GLU A 144 -20.99 -8.53 3.72
N VAL A 145 -22.04 -9.35 3.84
CA VAL A 145 -21.97 -10.75 4.31
C VAL A 145 -21.10 -11.65 3.43
N GLY A 146 -20.96 -11.35 2.13
CA GLY A 146 -20.11 -12.15 1.23
C GLY A 146 -18.61 -12.07 1.57
N ASP A 147 -18.18 -11.04 2.30
CA ASP A 147 -16.78 -10.84 2.64
C ASP A 147 -16.30 -11.73 3.79
N THR A 148 -17.19 -12.26 4.63
CA THR A 148 -16.79 -13.11 5.78
C THR A 148 -16.28 -14.47 5.33
N ASP A 149 -16.97 -15.11 4.39
CA ASP A 149 -16.56 -16.42 3.86
C ASP A 149 -15.24 -16.30 3.09
N ALA A 150 -15.07 -15.19 2.35
CA ALA A 150 -13.82 -14.86 1.70
C ALA A 150 -12.71 -14.61 2.72
N ALA A 151 -12.96 -13.84 3.78
CA ALA A 151 -11.95 -13.54 4.81
C ALA A 151 -11.45 -14.81 5.51
N VAL A 152 -12.35 -15.70 5.90
CA VAL A 152 -12.01 -16.98 6.54
C VAL A 152 -11.16 -17.83 5.60
N LYS A 153 -11.59 -18.01 4.35
CA LYS A 153 -10.86 -18.78 3.35
C LYS A 153 -9.43 -18.27 3.15
N GLU A 154 -9.25 -16.95 3.02
CA GLU A 154 -7.92 -16.39 2.80
C GLU A 154 -7.04 -16.47 4.05
N GLN A 155 -7.61 -16.38 5.26
CA GLN A 155 -6.87 -16.59 6.51
C GLN A 155 -6.46 -18.06 6.72
N GLU A 156 -7.30 -19.01 6.32
CA GLU A 156 -6.96 -20.45 6.34
C GLU A 156 -5.78 -20.73 5.40
N ARG A 157 -5.81 -20.20 4.17
CA ARG A 157 -4.68 -20.28 3.23
C ARG A 157 -3.39 -19.65 3.75
N ALA A 158 -3.46 -18.72 4.71
CA ALA A 158 -2.28 -18.06 5.27
C ALA A 158 -1.56 -18.91 6.33
N VAL A 159 -2.22 -19.93 6.89
CA VAL A 159 -1.68 -20.76 7.97
C VAL A 159 -1.32 -22.19 7.53
N GLU A 160 -1.62 -22.55 6.28
CA GLU A 160 -1.18 -23.78 5.60
C GLU A 160 0.29 -23.72 5.16
#